data_AF-R9JW95-F1
#
_entry.id   AF-R9JW95-F1
#
_cell.length_a   1.000
_cell.length_b   1.000
_cell.length_c   1.000
_cell.angle_alpha   90.00
_cell.angle_beta   90.00
_cell.angle_gamma   90.00
#
_symmetry.space_group_name_H-M   'P 1'
#
loop_
_entity.id
_entity.type
_entity.pdbx_description
1 polymer ?
#
loop_
_entity_poly.entity_id
_entity_poly.type
_entity_poly.pdbx_seq_one_letter_code
_entity_poly.pdbx_strand_id
1 'polypeptide(L)'
;MIDQEYSRYVTELLMDQEQTEEVLSRRFDAIQKLRERMVLYEEEGFLLELVETVFRKKADFILKARTKAEIENILKPSVPRYSCGRFNVDNKYHVEEEELILWSKTSLKAPLIPDGYKRYRELFEKYVQTDRADSVA
;
A
#
# COMPACT_ATOMS: atom_id res chain seq x y z
N MET A 1 0.17 13.12 7.82
CA MET A 1 -1.26 12.84 7.62
C MET A 1 -1.51 12.55 6.17
N ILE A 2 -2.35 11.57 5.85
CA ILE A 2 -2.63 11.16 4.46
C ILE A 2 -3.08 12.31 3.54
N ASP A 3 -3.77 13.32 4.09
CA ASP A 3 -4.26 14.47 3.33
C ASP A 3 -3.15 15.30 2.70
N GLN A 4 -1.99 15.39 3.36
CA GLN A 4 -0.84 16.11 2.83
C GLN A 4 -0.25 15.39 1.62
N GLU A 5 -0.08 14.06 1.72
CA GLU A 5 0.39 13.24 0.61
C GLU A 5 -0.62 13.27 -0.54
N TYR A 6 -1.92 13.14 -0.25
CA TYR A 6 -2.96 13.25 -1.26
C TYR A 6 -2.89 14.57 -2.03
N SER A 7 -2.82 15.71 -1.33
CA SER A 7 -2.72 17.03 -1.96
C SER A 7 -1.49 17.14 -2.86
N ARG A 8 -0.35 16.57 -2.45
CA ARG A 8 0.88 16.56 -3.23
C ARG A 8 0.70 15.80 -4.55
N TYR A 9 0.17 14.58 -4.50
CA TYR A 9 -0.02 13.76 -5.70
C TYR A 9 -1.09 14.31 -6.65
N VAL A 10 -2.16 14.91 -6.12
CA VAL A 10 -3.16 15.60 -6.96
C VAL A 10 -2.53 16.80 -7.66
N THR A 11 -1.71 17.58 -6.96
CA THR A 11 -1.01 18.72 -7.58
C THR A 11 -0.08 18.25 -8.69
N GLU A 12 0.72 17.21 -8.44
CA GLU A 12 1.61 16.62 -9.45
C GLU A 12 0.83 16.13 -10.69
N LEU A 13 -0.31 15.45 -10.47
CA LEU A 13 -1.17 14.99 -11.55
C LEU A 13 -1.71 16.14 -12.41
N LEU A 14 -2.09 17.26 -11.80
CA LEU A 14 -2.62 18.43 -12.52
C LEU A 14 -1.53 19.21 -13.27
N MET A 15 -0.28 19.11 -12.83
CA MET A 15 0.87 19.75 -13.49
C MET A 15 1.32 18.98 -14.75
N ASP A 16 0.93 17.72 -14.92
CA ASP A 16 1.27 16.90 -16.09
C ASP A 16 0.37 17.26 -17.29
N GLN A 17 0.83 18.21 -18.10
CA GLN A 17 0.13 18.74 -19.28
C GLN A 17 0.20 17.81 -20.52
N GLU A 18 0.93 16.68 -20.44
CA GLU A 18 1.13 15.78 -21.58
C GLU A 18 0.07 14.67 -21.67
N GLN A 19 -0.77 14.51 -20.64
CA GLN A 19 -1.76 13.44 -20.56
C GLN A 19 -3.10 13.84 -21.19
N THR A 20 -3.83 12.85 -21.70
CA THR A 20 -5.23 13.06 -22.08
C THR A 20 -6.10 13.24 -20.84
N GLU A 21 -7.16 14.03 -20.97
CA GLU A 21 -8.15 14.27 -19.90
C GLU A 21 -8.73 12.96 -19.34
N GLU A 22 -8.93 11.96 -20.21
CA GLU A 22 -9.42 10.64 -19.82
C GLU A 22 -8.43 9.88 -18.93
N VAL A 23 -7.12 9.96 -19.21
CA VAL A 23 -6.08 9.33 -18.39
C VAL A 23 -5.94 10.07 -17.06
N LEU A 24 -5.99 11.41 -17.06
CA LEU A 24 -5.97 12.24 -15.87
C LEU A 24 -7.15 11.91 -14.94
N SER A 25 -8.37 11.89 -15.46
CA SER A 25 -9.57 11.54 -14.69
C SER A 25 -9.47 10.15 -14.06
N ARG A 26 -9.00 9.14 -14.82
CA ARG A 26 -8.79 7.78 -14.28
C ARG A 26 -7.78 7.72 -13.14
N ARG A 27 -6.66 8.44 -13.27
CA ARG A 27 -5.62 8.49 -12.22
C ARG A 27 -6.12 9.24 -11.00
N PHE A 28 -6.86 10.33 -11.19
CA PHE A 28 -7.48 11.08 -10.11
C PHE A 28 -8.45 10.21 -9.30
N ASP A 29 -9.39 9.53 -9.97
CA ASP A 29 -10.34 8.62 -9.34
C ASP A 29 -9.62 7.50 -8.57
N ALA A 30 -8.51 7.00 -9.11
CA ALA A 30 -7.71 5.98 -8.46
C ALA A 30 -7.00 6.48 -7.20
N ILE A 31 -6.40 7.68 -7.25
CA ILE A 31 -5.76 8.32 -6.09
C ILE A 31 -6.81 8.61 -5.00
N GLN A 32 -8.01 9.05 -5.38
CA GLN A 32 -9.10 9.27 -4.44
C GLN A 32 -9.52 7.97 -3.72
N LYS A 33 -9.75 6.88 -4.47
CA LYS A 33 -10.06 5.57 -3.88
C LYS A 33 -8.94 5.04 -2.99
N LEU A 34 -7.69 5.30 -3.37
CA LEU A 34 -6.54 4.94 -2.55
C LEU A 34 -6.54 5.72 -1.23
N ARG A 35 -6.79 7.03 -1.26
CA ARG A 35 -6.92 7.87 -0.06
C ARG A 35 -7.99 7.34 0.88
N GLU A 36 -9.18 7.03 0.38
CA GLU A 36 -10.29 6.51 1.19
C GLU A 36 -9.89 5.25 1.97
N ARG A 37 -9.13 4.34 1.35
CA ARG A 37 -8.61 3.15 2.03
C ARG A 37 -7.56 3.49 3.10
N MET A 38 -6.69 4.46 2.82
CA MET A 38 -5.66 4.86 3.78
C MET A 38 -6.26 5.52 5.01
N VAL A 39 -7.29 6.37 4.83
CA VAL A 39 -8.08 6.93 5.94
C VAL A 39 -8.64 5.82 6.82
N LEU A 40 -9.20 4.75 6.22
CA LEU A 40 -9.68 3.61 6.99
C LEU A 40 -8.56 2.94 7.80
N TYR A 41 -7.35 2.81 7.26
CA TYR A 41 -6.22 2.27 8.01
C TYR A 41 -5.76 3.22 9.14
N GLU A 42 -5.79 4.54 8.94
CA GLU A 42 -5.53 5.51 10.00
C GLU A 42 -6.58 5.42 11.13
N GLU A 43 -7.87 5.32 10.78
CA GLU A 43 -8.98 5.16 11.73
C GLU A 43 -8.91 3.85 12.52
N GLU A 44 -8.39 2.78 11.90
CA GLU A 44 -8.13 1.49 12.56
C GLU A 44 -6.90 1.53 13.49
N GLY A 45 -6.17 2.65 13.54
CA GLY A 45 -5.05 2.86 14.46
C GLY A 45 -3.70 2.31 13.97
N PHE A 46 -3.54 2.08 12.66
CA PHE A 46 -2.25 1.70 12.10
C PHE A 46 -1.24 2.84 12.15
N LEU A 47 0.06 2.50 12.18
CA LEU A 47 1.14 3.48 12.21
C LEU A 47 1.06 4.39 10.98
N LEU A 48 1.00 5.71 11.20
CA LEU A 48 0.86 6.71 10.15
C LEU A 48 1.94 6.57 9.07
N GLU A 49 3.19 6.37 9.47
CA GLU A 49 4.31 6.18 8.54
C GLU A 49 4.11 4.98 7.60
N LEU A 50 3.58 3.87 8.14
CA LEU A 50 3.29 2.67 7.37
C LEU A 50 2.19 2.94 6.34
N VAL A 51 1.11 3.59 6.78
CA VAL A 51 -0.03 3.96 5.91
C VAL A 51 0.39 4.94 4.81
N GLU A 52 1.16 5.97 5.16
CA GLU A 52 1.69 6.94 4.19
C GLU A 52 2.67 6.30 3.20
N THR A 53 3.47 5.33 3.64
CA THR A 53 4.37 4.58 2.76
C THR A 53 3.58 3.74 1.74
N VAL A 54 2.49 3.11 2.19
CA VAL A 54 1.58 2.39 1.27
C VAL A 54 0.99 3.35 0.24
N PHE A 55 0.50 4.50 0.70
CA PHE A 55 -0.07 5.50 -0.19
C PHE A 55 0.92 5.96 -1.24
N ARG A 56 2.12 6.40 -0.83
CA ARG A 56 3.17 6.90 -1.72
C ARG A 56 3.53 5.89 -2.80
N LYS A 57 3.85 4.66 -2.40
CA LYS A 57 4.23 3.60 -3.35
C LYS A 57 3.14 3.29 -4.37
N LYS A 58 1.87 3.23 -3.93
CA LYS A 58 0.76 2.96 -4.85
C LYS A 58 0.39 4.16 -5.71
N ALA A 59 0.46 5.36 -5.17
CA ALA A 59 0.25 6.60 -5.92
C ALA A 59 1.31 6.76 -7.02
N ASP A 60 2.58 6.43 -6.74
CA ASP A 60 3.65 6.39 -7.75
C ASP A 60 3.35 5.42 -8.89
N PHE A 61 2.78 4.24 -8.58
CA PHE A 61 2.36 3.31 -9.62
C PHE A 61 1.18 3.85 -10.43
N ILE A 62 0.22 4.53 -9.79
CA ILE A 62 -0.94 5.14 -10.47
C ILE A 62 -0.48 6.24 -11.43
N LEU A 63 0.43 7.12 -11.01
CA LEU A 63 0.98 8.17 -11.87
C LEU A 63 1.67 7.60 -13.12
N LYS A 64 2.25 6.40 -13.03
CA LYS A 64 2.92 5.73 -14.16
C LYS A 64 1.98 4.83 -14.99
N ALA A 65 0.80 4.50 -14.47
CA ALA A 65 -0.13 3.60 -15.13
C ALA A 65 -0.70 4.21 -16.42
N ARG A 66 -0.76 3.42 -17.50
CA ARG A 66 -1.28 3.88 -18.80
C ARG A 66 -2.62 3.27 -19.13
N THR A 67 -2.95 2.14 -18.51
CA THR A 67 -4.17 1.40 -18.82
C THR A 67 -5.07 1.28 -17.60
N LYS A 68 -6.38 1.15 -17.86
CA LYS A 68 -7.37 0.88 -16.82
C LYS A 68 -7.05 -0.41 -16.05
N ALA A 69 -6.61 -1.45 -16.74
CA ALA A 69 -6.25 -2.72 -16.13
C ALA A 69 -5.04 -2.62 -15.17
N GLU A 70 -4.06 -1.76 -15.49
CA GLU A 70 -2.95 -1.48 -14.57
C GLU A 70 -3.43 -0.79 -13.29
N ILE A 71 -4.26 0.25 -13.44
CA ILE A 71 -4.86 0.98 -12.31
C ILE A 71 -5.65 0.01 -11.41
N GLU A 72 -6.49 -0.84 -11.99
CA GLU A 72 -7.25 -1.84 -11.24
C GLU A 72 -6.34 -2.81 -10.49
N ASN A 73 -5.22 -3.22 -11.08
CA ASN A 73 -4.25 -4.10 -10.42
C ASN A 73 -3.46 -3.40 -9.30
N ILE A 74 -3.21 -2.09 -9.41
CA ILE A 74 -2.57 -1.29 -8.35
C ILE A 74 -3.51 -1.13 -7.16
N LEU A 75 -4.79 -0.89 -7.42
CA LEU A 75 -5.80 -0.69 -6.38
C LEU A 75 -6.16 -1.98 -5.63
N LYS A 76 -5.84 -3.17 -6.15
CA LYS A 76 -6.01 -4.42 -5.41
C LYS A 76 -5.21 -4.38 -4.11
N PRO A 77 -5.78 -4.81 -2.97
CA PRO A 77 -5.01 -4.98 -1.74
C PRO A 77 -3.81 -5.91 -1.98
N SER A 78 -2.68 -5.61 -1.34
CA SER A 78 -1.43 -6.37 -1.46
C SER A 78 -1.51 -7.69 -0.68
N VAL A 79 -2.37 -8.60 -1.13
CA VAL A 79 -2.56 -9.92 -0.53
C VAL A 79 -1.64 -10.92 -1.26
N PRO A 80 -0.73 -11.62 -0.56
CA PRO A 80 0.12 -12.63 -1.16
C PRO A 80 -0.69 -13.87 -1.56
N ARG A 81 -0.26 -14.58 -2.60
CA ARG A 81 -0.85 -15.87 -2.97
C ARG A 81 -0.20 -16.99 -2.16
N TYR A 82 -1.02 -17.80 -1.51
CA TYR A 82 -0.55 -19.03 -0.87
C TYR A 82 -0.51 -20.20 -1.87
N SER A 83 0.67 -20.78 -2.08
CA SER A 83 0.84 -21.98 -2.91
C SER A 83 1.99 -22.83 -2.41
N CYS A 84 1.80 -24.15 -2.35
CA CYS A 84 2.84 -25.11 -1.97
C CYS A 84 3.56 -24.76 -0.64
N GLY A 85 2.80 -24.36 0.39
CA GLY A 85 3.37 -24.02 1.71
C GLY A 85 4.10 -22.68 1.76
N ARG A 86 3.97 -21.82 0.74
CA ARG A 86 4.66 -20.52 0.69
C ARG A 86 3.73 -19.41 0.21
N PHE A 87 3.98 -18.21 0.74
CA PHE A 87 3.34 -16.97 0.30
C PHE A 87 4.20 -16.31 -0.77
N ASN A 88 3.64 -16.18 -1.97
CA ASN A 88 4.30 -15.59 -3.12
C ASN A 88 3.64 -14.26 -3.50
N VAL A 89 4.48 -13.33 -3.95
CA VAL A 89 4.05 -12.03 -4.47
C VAL A 89 3.93 -12.14 -5.99
N ASP A 90 2.70 -12.22 -6.49
CA ASP A 90 2.44 -12.40 -7.93
C ASP A 90 2.25 -11.07 -8.67
N ASN A 91 1.92 -9.99 -7.95
CA ASN A 91 1.59 -8.69 -8.52
C ASN A 91 2.79 -7.74 -8.46
N LYS A 92 3.21 -7.18 -9.60
CA LYS A 92 4.28 -6.18 -9.66
C LYS A 92 3.98 -4.89 -8.88
N TYR A 93 2.71 -4.65 -8.54
CA TYR A 93 2.24 -3.50 -7.76
C TYR A 93 2.04 -3.82 -6.27
N HIS A 94 2.51 -4.97 -5.82
CA HIS A 94 2.40 -5.39 -4.42
C HIS A 94 3.25 -4.50 -3.52
N VAL A 95 2.66 -4.08 -2.40
CA VAL A 95 3.32 -3.27 -1.38
C VAL A 95 3.36 -4.05 -0.07
N GLU A 96 4.57 -4.40 0.37
CA GLU A 96 4.78 -5.23 1.57
C GLU A 96 4.27 -4.56 2.85
N GLU A 97 4.30 -3.22 2.93
CA GLU A 97 3.73 -2.46 4.04
C GLU A 97 2.20 -2.65 4.14
N GLU A 98 1.50 -2.73 3.00
CA GLU A 98 0.06 -3.00 2.98
C GLU A 98 -0.20 -4.47 3.33
N GLU A 99 0.64 -5.39 2.85
CA GLU A 99 0.59 -6.80 3.26
C GLU A 99 0.72 -6.94 4.79
N LEU A 100 1.63 -6.19 5.42
CA LEU A 100 1.82 -6.19 6.87
C LEU A 100 0.55 -5.73 7.61
N ILE A 101 -0.08 -4.64 7.16
CA ILE A 101 -1.37 -4.16 7.68
C ILE A 101 -2.41 -5.27 7.58
N LEU A 102 -2.52 -5.92 6.42
CA LEU A 102 -3.50 -6.98 6.18
C LEU A 102 -3.26 -8.23 7.05
N TRP A 103 -2.00 -8.61 7.28
CA TRP A 103 -1.67 -9.69 8.21
C TRP A 103 -2.06 -9.35 9.64
N SER A 104 -1.80 -8.12 10.08
CA SER A 104 -2.22 -7.65 11.40
C SER A 104 -3.75 -7.72 11.55
N LYS A 105 -4.51 -7.18 10.60
CA LYS A 105 -5.99 -7.29 10.57
C LYS A 105 -6.48 -8.74 10.59
N THR A 106 -5.80 -9.63 9.88
CA THR A 106 -6.17 -11.05 9.82
C THR A 106 -5.91 -11.74 11.15
N SER A 107 -4.77 -11.46 11.80
CA SER A 107 -4.41 -12.02 13.10
C SER A 107 -5.39 -11.65 14.22
N LEU A 108 -6.03 -10.48 14.12
CA LEU A 108 -7.08 -10.04 15.04
C LEU A 108 -8.38 -10.85 14.89
N LYS A 109 -8.63 -11.41 13.70
CA LYS A 109 -9.85 -12.18 13.41
C LYS A 109 -9.70 -13.66 13.78
N ALA A 110 -8.53 -14.23 13.51
CA ALA A 110 -8.23 -15.62 13.82
C ALA A 110 -6.71 -15.87 13.90
N PRO A 111 -6.26 -16.91 14.62
CA PRO A 111 -4.87 -17.33 14.59
C PRO A 111 -4.38 -17.58 13.16
N LEU A 112 -3.22 -17.03 12.83
CA LEU A 112 -2.58 -17.27 11.54
C LEU A 112 -2.05 -18.71 11.48
N ILE A 113 -2.13 -19.33 10.30
CA ILE A 113 -1.42 -20.59 10.03
C ILE A 113 0.10 -20.39 10.19
N PRO A 114 0.89 -21.45 10.49
CA PRO A 114 2.33 -21.31 10.75
C PRO A 114 3.09 -20.53 9.68
N ASP A 115 2.82 -20.81 8.39
CA ASP A 115 3.47 -20.11 7.27
C ASP A 115 3.07 -18.63 7.20
N GLY A 116 1.81 -18.31 7.53
CA GLY A 116 1.29 -16.95 7.52
C GLY A 116 1.85 -16.14 8.68
N TYR A 117 1.96 -16.77 9.86
CA TYR A 117 2.63 -16.17 11.02
C TYR A 117 4.11 -15.90 10.74
N LYS A 118 4.80 -16.83 10.07
CA LYS A 118 6.19 -16.65 9.66
C LYS A 118 6.34 -15.43 8.73
N ARG A 119 5.54 -15.34 7.66
CA ARG A 119 5.56 -14.20 6.74
C ARG A 119 5.22 -12.89 7.43
N TYR A 120 4.21 -12.89 8.29
CA TYR A 120 3.82 -11.72 9.07
C TYR A 120 4.98 -11.23 9.95
N ARG A 121 5.66 -12.15 10.65
CA ARG A 121 6.82 -11.81 11.48
C ARG A 121 7.97 -11.22 10.66
N GLU A 122 8.31 -11.82 9.51
CA GLU A 122 9.36 -11.31 8.61
C GLU A 122 9.11 -9.85 8.21
N LEU A 123 7.85 -9.52 7.85
CA LEU A 123 7.47 -8.15 7.51
C LEU A 123 7.48 -7.22 8.72
N PHE A 124 7.01 -7.69 9.87
CA PHE A 124 6.99 -6.90 11.10
C PHE A 124 8.42 -6.53 11.55
N GLU A 125 9.34 -7.48 11.53
CA GLU A 125 10.76 -7.25 11.84
C GLU A 125 11.40 -6.26 10.87
N LYS A 126 11.10 -6.38 9.57
CA LYS A 126 11.64 -5.51 8.52
C LYS A 126 11.16 -4.05 8.61
N TYR A 127 9.89 -3.83 8.97
CA TYR A 127 9.24 -2.51 8.83
C TYR A 127 8.87 -1.83 10.15
N VAL A 128 8.92 -2.53 11.28
CA VAL A 128 8.51 -1.97 12.59
C VAL A 128 9.65 -2.03 13.62
N GLN A 129 10.58 -2.98 13.52
CA GLN A 129 11.62 -3.15 14.54
C GLN A 129 12.95 -2.46 14.21
N THR A 130 13.18 -2.02 12.97
CA THR A 130 14.45 -1.42 12.56
C THR A 130 14.73 -0.04 13.17
N ASP A 131 13.70 0.72 13.59
CA ASP A 131 13.89 2.05 14.21
C ASP A 131 14.48 2.03 15.64
N ARG A 132 14.69 0.87 16.25
CA ARG A 132 15.31 0.78 17.59
C ARG A 132 16.83 0.59 17.57
N ALA A 133 17.44 0.34 16.42
CA ALA A 133 18.89 0.11 16.35
C ALA A 133 19.72 1.39 16.21
N ASP A 134 19.13 2.49 15.70
CA ASP A 134 19.86 3.73 15.43
C ASP A 134 19.76 4.79 16.56
N SER A 135 19.13 4.45 17.70
CA SER A 135 19.06 5.32 18.88
C SER A 135 20.09 4.98 19.97
N VAL A 136 21.09 4.14 19.67
CA VAL A 136 22.21 3.83 20.58
C VAL A 136 23.53 3.90 19.81
N ALA A 137 23.94 5.12 19.47
CA ALA A 137 25.30 5.47 19.06
C ALA A 137 25.77 6.72 19.78
#